data_AF-A0AAD8HL77-F1
#
_entry.id   AF-A0AAD8HL77-F1
#
_cell.length_a   1.000
_cell.length_b   1.000
_cell.length_c   1.000
_cell.angle_alpha   90.00
_cell.angle_beta   90.00
_cell.angle_gamma   90.00
#
_symmetry.space_group_name_H-M   'P 1'
#
loop_
_entity.id
_entity.type
_entity.pdbx_description
1 polymer ?
#
loop_
_entity_poly.entity_id
_entity_poly.type
_entity_poly.pdbx_seq_one_letter_code
_entity_poly.pdbx_strand_id
1 'polypeptide(L)'
;MKNKKNQSKDAGVAERVLSSCCEEAAQISIAEAKASDDGRCRPLLPSEVIVILRNIPQESINMLSAKGFFVQEGYIMHYLPVPPNCLSVPDVSDGSSVMSSDYAISVLKKVMKQAYIIRSSRSGIPNFESTMIEANDLQVTVAEYLQVRDAAKASRDTDGRFSIKKDGKSLTQVQLEKLRTLFIRKGTGFSSRSIVTGDPYKGVGEIGLPFEIAQRITIEEKVSQHNMTYLQKVMDGDIVLINRPPTTHKHSLQALSVYVHDGHTVKINPLICAPLGADFDGDAIHIFYPQSVSARAEVSELLSVEEQLLSSHNGNLNLHLTTDSVLSLRLIPALPRAQHSESQWTGLQLLQTALPSKFDCFGDRHNIWQRQLLEVDYSRDLMQSIINDVVTSIFFRKSPFEVLRFFNSLQPMLMENLYTEGCSVGLEDFCVLNDIVHNIQSLYSGVIFFALSYEIDEQ
;
A
#
# COMPACT_ATOMS: atom_id res chain seq x y z
N MET A 1 -72.53 -31.52 5.21
CA MET A 1 -72.16 -32.76 4.50
C MET A 1 -70.64 -32.75 4.30
N LYS A 2 -69.96 -33.74 4.89
CA LYS A 2 -68.51 -33.92 4.80
C LYS A 2 -68.14 -34.41 3.41
N ASN A 3 -67.08 -33.86 2.79
CA ASN A 3 -66.25 -34.63 1.87
C ASN A 3 -64.77 -34.35 2.13
N LYS A 4 -64.03 -35.46 2.25
CA LYS A 4 -62.69 -35.61 2.82
C LYS A 4 -61.61 -35.01 1.91
N LYS A 5 -60.72 -34.20 2.51
CA LYS A 5 -59.35 -33.97 2.02
C LYS A 5 -58.56 -35.27 2.17
N ASN A 6 -58.12 -35.87 1.07
CA ASN A 6 -56.94 -36.73 1.06
C ASN A 6 -55.73 -35.81 0.87
N GLN A 7 -55.08 -35.45 1.97
CA GLN A 7 -53.72 -34.90 1.96
C GLN A 7 -52.76 -36.06 1.69
N SER A 8 -52.09 -36.06 0.54
CA SER A 8 -50.90 -36.88 0.30
C SER A 8 -49.77 -36.36 1.18
N LYS A 9 -49.31 -37.21 2.11
CA LYS A 9 -48.31 -36.92 3.14
C LYS A 9 -46.85 -36.97 2.65
N ASP A 10 -46.60 -37.12 1.35
CA ASP A 10 -45.26 -37.45 0.83
C ASP A 10 -44.37 -36.23 0.52
N ALA A 11 -44.92 -35.01 0.53
CA ALA A 11 -44.12 -33.80 0.28
C ALA A 11 -43.17 -33.43 1.45
N GLY A 12 -43.50 -33.85 2.68
CA GLY A 12 -42.77 -33.43 3.89
C GLY A 12 -41.49 -34.22 4.20
N VAL A 13 -41.26 -35.36 3.53
CA VAL A 13 -40.06 -36.18 3.75
C VAL A 13 -38.93 -35.75 2.80
N ALA A 14 -39.25 -35.43 1.54
CA ALA A 14 -38.28 -34.92 0.57
C ALA A 14 -37.72 -33.54 0.95
N GLU A 15 -38.55 -32.64 1.50
CA GLU A 15 -38.11 -31.32 1.98
C GLU A 15 -37.17 -31.39 3.20
N ARG A 16 -37.32 -32.40 4.08
CA ARG A 16 -36.42 -32.56 5.24
C ARG A 16 -35.06 -33.17 4.87
N VAL A 17 -35.03 -34.07 3.88
CA VAL A 17 -33.77 -34.69 3.43
C VAL A 17 -32.91 -33.69 2.64
N LEU A 18 -33.52 -32.78 1.88
CA LEU A 18 -32.80 -31.72 1.16
C LEU A 18 -32.25 -30.64 2.11
N SER A 19 -32.91 -30.39 3.25
CA SER A 19 -32.45 -29.44 4.26
C SER A 19 -31.21 -29.90 5.03
N SER A 20 -30.97 -31.21 5.18
CA SER A 20 -29.84 -31.74 5.96
C SER A 20 -28.53 -31.88 5.17
N CYS A 21 -28.57 -31.71 3.84
CA CYS A 21 -27.37 -31.82 2.99
C CYS A 21 -26.62 -30.49 2.79
N CYS A 22 -27.09 -29.38 3.39
CA CYS A 22 -26.59 -28.03 3.09
C CYS A 22 -25.48 -27.50 4.03
N GLU A 23 -24.96 -28.27 4.98
CA GLU A 23 -23.96 -27.73 5.95
C GLU A 23 -22.51 -28.23 5.77
N GLU A 24 -22.21 -29.21 4.91
CA GLU A 24 -20.84 -29.71 4.75
C GLU A 24 -20.39 -29.82 3.29
N ALA A 25 -20.28 -28.67 2.61
CA ALA A 25 -19.64 -28.58 1.30
C ALA A 25 -18.12 -28.37 1.44
N ALA A 26 -17.40 -29.36 1.98
CA ALA A 26 -15.95 -29.35 2.01
C ALA A 26 -15.35 -30.77 2.11
N GLN A 27 -15.51 -31.58 1.07
CA GLN A 27 -14.58 -32.64 0.64
C GLN A 27 -15.21 -33.40 -0.52
N ILE A 28 -14.52 -33.47 -1.67
CA ILE A 28 -14.81 -34.50 -2.69
C ILE A 28 -14.22 -35.81 -2.15
N SER A 29 -14.85 -36.33 -1.11
CA SER A 29 -14.89 -37.75 -0.82
C SER A 29 -16.22 -38.23 -1.39
N ILE A 30 -16.22 -39.36 -2.08
CA ILE A 30 -17.44 -40.13 -2.32
C ILE A 30 -17.97 -40.46 -0.92
N ALA A 31 -18.76 -39.57 -0.34
CA ALA A 31 -19.45 -39.82 0.90
C ALA A 31 -20.45 -40.91 0.55
N GLU A 32 -20.16 -42.14 0.98
CA GLU A 32 -21.16 -43.18 1.06
C GLU A 32 -22.33 -42.58 1.85
N ALA A 33 -23.39 -42.20 1.12
CA ALA A 33 -24.60 -41.73 1.74
C ALA A 33 -25.04 -42.83 2.70
N LYS A 34 -25.14 -42.49 3.99
CA LYS A 34 -25.64 -43.40 5.03
C LYS A 34 -26.93 -44.03 4.51
N ALA A 35 -26.92 -45.37 4.44
CA ALA A 35 -27.99 -46.16 3.90
C ALA A 35 -29.34 -45.70 4.46
N SER A 36 -30.24 -45.26 3.58
CA SER A 36 -31.66 -45.26 3.87
C SER A 36 -32.11 -46.69 4.16
N ASP A 37 -33.06 -46.84 5.10
CA ASP A 37 -33.54 -48.09 5.72
C ASP A 37 -34.07 -49.17 4.73
N ASP A 38 -34.13 -48.86 3.44
CA ASP A 38 -34.34 -49.81 2.35
C ASP A 38 -32.99 -50.11 1.66
N GLY A 39 -32.40 -51.27 1.95
CA GLY A 39 -31.02 -51.69 1.60
C GLY A 39 -30.65 -51.79 0.10
N ARG A 40 -30.93 -50.77 -0.70
CA ARG A 40 -30.52 -50.64 -2.11
C ARG A 40 -29.92 -49.26 -2.37
N CYS A 41 -28.68 -49.04 -1.95
CA CYS A 41 -27.89 -47.91 -2.44
C CYS A 41 -27.24 -48.27 -3.78
N ARG A 42 -27.59 -47.55 -4.84
CA ARG A 42 -26.95 -47.64 -6.16
C ARG A 42 -26.25 -46.31 -6.45
N PRO A 43 -24.96 -46.31 -6.88
CA PRO A 43 -24.31 -45.09 -7.32
C PRO A 43 -24.98 -44.56 -8.59
N LEU A 44 -25.33 -43.27 -8.59
CA LEU A 44 -25.88 -42.58 -9.77
C LEU A 44 -24.76 -42.29 -10.76
N LEU A 45 -24.94 -42.73 -12.01
CA LEU A 45 -23.97 -42.47 -13.06
C LEU A 45 -24.12 -41.03 -13.57
N PRO A 46 -23.03 -40.32 -13.95
CA PRO A 46 -23.13 -38.98 -14.53
C PRO A 46 -24.05 -38.91 -15.76
N SER A 47 -24.15 -39.98 -16.54
CA SER A 47 -25.06 -40.11 -17.68
C SER A 47 -26.54 -40.18 -17.29
N GLU A 48 -26.86 -40.67 -16.09
CA GLU A 48 -28.23 -40.68 -15.58
C GLU A 48 -28.58 -39.30 -15.02
N VAL A 49 -27.64 -38.69 -14.30
CA VAL A 49 -27.80 -37.34 -13.73
C VAL A 49 -28.08 -36.31 -14.84
N ILE A 50 -27.40 -36.39 -15.99
CA ILE A 50 -27.67 -35.45 -17.09
C ILE A 50 -29.08 -35.61 -17.69
N VAL A 51 -29.61 -36.84 -17.77
CA VAL A 51 -30.99 -37.08 -18.23
C VAL A 51 -31.98 -36.52 -17.21
N ILE A 52 -31.69 -36.70 -15.93
CA ILE A 52 -32.51 -36.12 -14.86
C ILE A 52 -32.51 -34.59 -14.96
N LEU A 53 -31.34 -33.95 -15.08
CA LEU A 53 -31.20 -32.50 -15.21
C LEU A 53 -31.95 -31.94 -16.44
N ARG A 54 -31.93 -32.66 -17.56
CA ARG A 54 -32.67 -32.29 -18.78
C ARG A 54 -34.18 -32.37 -18.64
N ASN A 55 -34.67 -33.31 -17.83
CA ASN A 55 -36.09 -33.55 -17.65
C ASN A 55 -36.72 -32.64 -16.58
N ILE A 56 -35.96 -31.72 -15.97
CA ILE A 56 -36.50 -30.78 -14.97
C ILE A 56 -37.33 -29.71 -15.69
N PRO A 57 -38.60 -29.48 -15.27
CA PRO A 57 -39.42 -28.44 -15.85
C PRO A 57 -38.90 -27.03 -15.52
N GLN A 58 -39.05 -26.11 -16.47
CA GLN A 58 -38.56 -24.73 -16.37
C GLN A 58 -39.12 -23.97 -15.17
N GLU A 59 -40.36 -24.26 -14.76
CA GLU A 59 -40.97 -23.67 -13.56
C GLU A 59 -40.18 -24.01 -12.28
N SER A 60 -39.73 -25.25 -12.15
CA SER A 60 -38.92 -25.69 -11.02
C SER A 60 -37.52 -25.07 -11.06
N ILE A 61 -36.93 -24.89 -12.24
CA ILE A 61 -35.63 -24.21 -12.40
C ILE A 61 -35.73 -22.76 -11.92
N ASN A 62 -36.82 -22.06 -12.26
CA ASN A 62 -37.04 -20.68 -11.81
C ASN A 62 -37.25 -20.60 -10.29
N MET A 63 -37.99 -21.55 -9.71
CA MET A 63 -38.16 -21.63 -8.24
C MET A 63 -36.83 -21.92 -7.52
N LEU A 64 -35.98 -22.76 -8.10
CA LEU A 64 -34.65 -23.08 -7.56
C LEU A 64 -33.69 -21.88 -7.69
N SER A 65 -33.72 -21.19 -8.82
CA SER A 65 -32.94 -19.97 -9.03
C SER A 65 -33.35 -18.84 -8.08
N ALA A 66 -34.65 -18.70 -7.79
CA ALA A 66 -35.14 -17.75 -6.78
C ALA A 66 -34.65 -18.09 -5.36
N LYS A 67 -34.32 -19.36 -5.09
CA LYS A 67 -33.70 -19.83 -3.84
C LYS A 67 -32.15 -19.78 -3.86
N GLY A 68 -31.55 -19.29 -4.95
CA GLY A 68 -30.09 -19.20 -5.12
C GLY A 68 -29.41 -20.43 -5.71
N PHE A 69 -30.16 -21.44 -6.15
CA PHE A 69 -29.62 -22.65 -6.79
C PHE A 69 -29.70 -22.51 -8.32
N PHE A 70 -28.53 -22.49 -8.96
CA PHE A 70 -28.45 -22.45 -10.43
C PHE A 70 -28.41 -23.88 -10.95
N VAL A 71 -29.43 -24.30 -11.70
CA VAL A 71 -29.46 -25.61 -12.35
C VAL A 71 -28.91 -25.46 -13.76
N GLN A 72 -27.77 -26.09 -14.07
CA GLN A 72 -27.16 -26.05 -15.39
C GLN A 72 -26.64 -27.44 -15.80
N GLU A 73 -26.81 -27.82 -17.07
CA GLU A 73 -26.21 -29.05 -17.62
C GLU A 73 -24.67 -29.00 -17.60
N GLY A 74 -24.10 -27.79 -17.58
CA GLY A 74 -22.65 -27.55 -17.61
C GLY A 74 -21.86 -28.06 -16.41
N TYR A 75 -22.51 -28.48 -15.32
CA TYR A 75 -21.83 -29.11 -14.19
C TYR A 75 -21.27 -30.49 -14.53
N ILE A 76 -21.82 -31.18 -15.53
CA ILE A 76 -21.31 -32.46 -16.03
C ILE A 76 -20.46 -32.18 -17.27
N MET A 77 -19.15 -32.32 -17.13
CA MET A 77 -18.21 -32.03 -18.22
C MET A 77 -18.20 -33.14 -19.27
N HIS A 78 -18.61 -32.81 -20.51
CA HIS A 78 -18.42 -33.68 -21.67
C HIS A 78 -17.05 -33.50 -22.34
N TYR A 79 -16.54 -32.28 -22.33
CA TYR A 79 -15.28 -31.90 -22.95
C TYR A 79 -14.43 -31.15 -21.93
N LEU A 80 -13.15 -31.50 -21.82
CA LEU A 80 -12.20 -30.80 -20.97
C LEU A 80 -11.47 -29.74 -21.80
N PRO A 81 -11.60 -28.44 -21.49
CA PRO A 81 -10.89 -27.39 -22.22
C PRO A 81 -9.39 -27.42 -21.90
N VAL A 82 -8.59 -27.69 -22.92
CA VAL A 82 -7.12 -27.65 -22.83
C VAL A 82 -6.65 -26.22 -23.14
N PRO A 83 -5.89 -25.57 -22.23
CA PRO A 83 -5.41 -24.22 -22.46
C PRO A 83 -4.35 -24.17 -23.56
N PRO A 84 -4.20 -23.01 -24.23
CA PRO A 84 -3.06 -22.78 -25.09
C PRO A 84 -1.75 -22.82 -24.28
N ASN A 85 -0.65 -23.19 -24.94
CA ASN A 85 0.67 -23.35 -24.32
C ASN A 85 1.36 -21.99 -24.03
N CYS A 86 0.69 -21.11 -23.30
CA CYS A 86 1.17 -19.74 -23.03
C CYS A 86 1.90 -19.60 -21.68
N LEU A 87 2.09 -20.69 -20.93
CA LEU A 87 2.59 -20.67 -19.54
C LEU A 87 3.95 -21.35 -19.35
N SER A 88 4.58 -21.83 -20.43
CA SER A 88 5.94 -22.38 -20.34
C SER A 88 6.95 -21.25 -20.30
N VAL A 89 7.46 -20.94 -19.11
CA VAL A 89 8.59 -20.02 -18.95
C VAL A 89 9.87 -20.86 -18.96
N PRO A 90 10.84 -20.58 -19.85
CA PRO A 90 12.14 -21.22 -19.77
C PRO A 90 12.85 -20.76 -18.50
N ASP A 91 13.10 -21.68 -17.55
CA ASP A 91 13.91 -21.37 -16.37
C ASP A 91 15.37 -21.60 -16.74
N VAL A 92 16.17 -20.54 -16.65
CA VAL A 92 17.62 -20.63 -16.85
C VAL A 92 18.26 -20.77 -15.47
N SER A 93 18.62 -22.00 -15.11
CA SER A 93 19.45 -22.28 -13.94
C SER A 93 20.87 -22.64 -14.41
N ASP A 94 21.87 -21.89 -13.94
CA ASP A 94 23.30 -22.15 -14.12
C ASP A 94 23.73 -22.47 -15.57
N GLY A 95 23.29 -21.65 -16.53
CA GLY A 95 23.70 -21.77 -17.94
C GLY A 95 23.09 -22.98 -18.68
N SER A 96 22.26 -23.78 -18.02
CA SER A 96 21.45 -24.83 -18.63
C SER A 96 19.99 -24.38 -18.69
N SER A 97 19.42 -24.32 -19.90
CA SER A 97 18.00 -23.99 -20.07
C SER A 97 17.17 -25.23 -19.72
N VAL A 98 16.64 -25.30 -18.51
CA VAL A 98 15.66 -26.32 -18.14
C VAL A 98 14.29 -25.71 -18.42
N MET A 99 13.53 -26.29 -19.35
CA MET A 99 12.14 -25.87 -19.53
C MET A 99 11.40 -26.15 -18.22
N SER A 100 10.94 -25.11 -17.53
CA SER A 100 10.04 -25.31 -16.40
C SER A 100 8.75 -25.91 -16.96
N SER A 101 8.46 -27.16 -16.59
CA SER A 101 7.21 -27.79 -17.00
C SER A 101 6.19 -27.54 -15.91
N ASP A 102 5.13 -26.81 -16.22
CA ASP A 102 3.97 -26.69 -15.35
C ASP A 102 3.53 -28.08 -14.89
N TYR A 103 3.44 -28.29 -13.57
CA TYR A 103 2.99 -29.56 -13.01
C TYR A 103 1.59 -29.95 -13.53
N ALA A 104 0.73 -28.96 -13.80
CA ALA A 104 -0.58 -29.15 -14.42
C ALA A 104 -0.50 -29.84 -15.80
N ILE A 105 0.53 -29.56 -16.60
CA ILE A 105 0.73 -30.22 -17.90
C ILE A 105 1.10 -31.69 -17.71
N SER A 106 1.88 -32.01 -16.67
CA SER A 106 2.21 -33.41 -16.35
C SER A 106 0.97 -34.22 -15.95
N VAL A 107 0.05 -33.62 -15.19
CA VAL A 107 -1.23 -34.23 -14.81
C VAL A 107 -2.16 -34.34 -16.02
N LEU A 108 -2.20 -33.34 -16.91
CA LEU A 108 -2.96 -33.43 -18.16
C LEU A 108 -2.50 -34.61 -19.04
N LYS A 109 -1.20 -34.87 -19.10
CA LYS A 109 -0.67 -36.08 -19.79
C LYS A 109 -1.20 -37.37 -19.17
N LYS A 110 -1.37 -37.43 -17.84
CA LYS A 110 -2.01 -38.58 -17.18
C LYS A 110 -3.48 -38.72 -17.58
N VAL A 111 -4.24 -37.62 -17.58
CA VAL A 111 -5.65 -37.61 -18.04
C VAL A 111 -5.77 -38.13 -19.48
N MET A 112 -4.89 -37.67 -20.38
CA MET A 112 -4.88 -38.14 -21.77
C MET A 112 -4.56 -39.64 -21.90
N LYS A 113 -3.61 -40.15 -21.11
CA LYS A 113 -3.29 -41.58 -21.07
C LYS A 113 -4.50 -42.41 -20.61
N GLN A 114 -5.18 -41.98 -19.54
CA GLN A 114 -6.35 -42.68 -19.03
C GLN A 114 -7.50 -42.67 -20.04
N ALA A 115 -7.76 -41.54 -20.71
CA ALA A 115 -8.75 -41.45 -21.77
C ALA A 115 -8.44 -42.37 -22.97
N TYR A 116 -7.15 -42.53 -23.31
CA TYR A 116 -6.72 -43.46 -24.35
C TYR A 116 -6.93 -44.91 -23.94
N ILE A 117 -6.58 -45.28 -22.70
CA ILE A 117 -6.80 -46.63 -22.16
C ILE A 117 -8.29 -47.00 -22.24
N ILE A 118 -9.18 -46.13 -21.76
CA ILE A 118 -10.64 -46.32 -21.82
C ILE A 118 -11.13 -46.48 -23.26
N ARG A 119 -10.57 -45.71 -24.19
CA ARG A 119 -10.94 -45.82 -25.61
C ARG A 119 -10.53 -47.18 -26.20
N SER A 120 -9.34 -47.67 -25.81
CA SER A 120 -8.83 -48.97 -26.27
C SER A 120 -9.53 -50.16 -25.62
N SER A 121 -9.88 -50.08 -24.32
CA SER A 121 -10.57 -51.15 -23.59
C SER A 121 -11.99 -51.40 -24.15
N ARG A 122 -12.66 -50.34 -24.59
CA ARG A 122 -14.00 -50.40 -25.23
C ARG A 122 -14.04 -51.10 -26.59
N SER A 123 -12.90 -51.43 -27.18
CA SER A 123 -12.83 -52.21 -28.43
C SER A 123 -12.87 -53.73 -28.22
N GLY A 124 -12.79 -54.19 -26.97
CA GLY A 124 -12.83 -55.61 -26.59
C GLY A 124 -14.19 -56.09 -26.08
N ILE A 125 -14.21 -57.27 -25.46
CA ILE A 125 -15.39 -57.86 -24.82
C ILE A 125 -15.75 -57.02 -23.57
N PRO A 126 -17.01 -56.58 -23.40
CA PRO A 126 -17.38 -55.69 -22.32
C PRO A 126 -17.28 -56.39 -20.96
N ASN A 127 -16.43 -55.87 -20.07
CA ASN A 127 -16.35 -56.29 -18.67
C ASN A 127 -16.80 -55.15 -17.74
N PHE A 128 -17.98 -55.30 -17.13
CA PHE A 128 -18.65 -54.24 -16.35
C PHE A 128 -17.80 -53.74 -15.17
N GLU A 129 -17.09 -54.61 -14.47
CA GLU A 129 -16.28 -54.25 -13.31
C GLU A 129 -15.07 -53.38 -13.71
N SER A 130 -14.40 -53.74 -14.80
CA SER A 130 -13.30 -52.94 -15.35
C SER A 130 -13.75 -51.55 -15.78
N THR A 131 -14.96 -51.42 -16.36
CA THR A 131 -15.47 -50.13 -16.82
C THR A 131 -15.75 -49.15 -15.67
N MET A 132 -16.16 -49.66 -14.51
CA MET A 132 -16.44 -48.83 -13.33
C MET A 132 -15.14 -48.31 -12.70
N ILE A 133 -14.12 -49.16 -12.60
CA ILE A 133 -12.80 -48.78 -12.07
C ILE A 133 -12.14 -47.73 -12.98
N GLU A 134 -12.13 -47.97 -14.28
CA GLU A 134 -11.54 -47.04 -15.26
C GLU A 134 -12.24 -45.66 -15.23
N ALA A 135 -13.56 -45.63 -15.06
CA ALA A 135 -14.35 -44.40 -14.97
C ALA A 135 -14.05 -43.62 -13.67
N ASN A 136 -13.93 -44.30 -12.53
CA ASN A 136 -13.55 -43.68 -11.27
C ASN A 136 -12.13 -43.11 -11.34
N ASP A 137 -11.18 -43.84 -11.91
CA ASP A 137 -9.81 -43.38 -12.09
C ASP A 137 -9.74 -42.11 -12.96
N LEU A 138 -10.55 -42.05 -14.03
CA LEU A 138 -10.65 -40.85 -14.86
C LEU A 138 -11.21 -39.65 -14.07
N GLN A 139 -12.26 -39.87 -13.27
CA GLN A 139 -12.84 -38.80 -12.43
C GLN A 139 -11.82 -38.26 -11.43
N VAL A 140 -11.08 -39.12 -10.74
CA VAL A 140 -10.04 -38.72 -9.79
C VAL A 140 -8.93 -37.94 -10.49
N THR A 141 -8.46 -38.43 -11.64
CA THR A 141 -7.36 -37.76 -12.38
C THR A 141 -7.80 -36.39 -12.92
N VAL A 142 -9.04 -36.24 -13.38
CA VAL A 142 -9.59 -34.95 -13.83
C VAL A 142 -9.78 -33.99 -12.65
N ALA A 143 -10.25 -34.49 -11.50
CA ALA A 143 -10.36 -33.70 -10.29
C ALA A 143 -8.99 -33.21 -9.80
N GLU A 144 -7.98 -34.08 -9.81
CA GLU A 144 -6.58 -33.72 -9.51
C GLU A 144 -6.07 -32.64 -10.48
N TYR A 145 -6.34 -32.78 -11.78
CA TYR A 145 -5.94 -31.78 -12.78
C TYR A 145 -6.54 -30.39 -12.50
N LEU A 146 -7.84 -30.32 -12.19
CA LEU A 146 -8.50 -29.06 -11.88
C LEU A 146 -7.95 -28.44 -10.59
N GLN A 147 -7.80 -29.23 -9.53
CA GLN A 147 -7.24 -28.77 -8.26
C GLN A 147 -5.82 -28.23 -8.43
N VAL A 148 -4.97 -28.96 -9.16
CA VAL A 148 -3.59 -28.55 -9.43
C VAL A 148 -3.55 -27.25 -10.22
N ARG A 149 -4.45 -27.05 -11.16
CA ARG A 149 -4.49 -25.84 -11.98
C ARG A 149 -5.00 -24.62 -11.21
N ASP A 150 -6.01 -24.82 -10.38
CA ASP A 150 -6.51 -23.78 -9.48
C ASP A 150 -5.47 -23.44 -8.41
N ALA A 151 -4.73 -24.44 -7.92
CA ALA A 151 -3.64 -24.29 -6.95
C ALA A 151 -2.28 -23.92 -7.56
N ALA A 152 -2.12 -23.93 -8.89
CA ALA A 152 -0.83 -23.74 -9.56
C ALA A 152 -0.24 -22.39 -9.15
N LYS A 153 0.79 -22.43 -8.32
CA LYS A 153 1.34 -21.31 -7.57
C LYS A 153 1.76 -20.15 -8.48
N ALA A 154 1.45 -18.93 -8.04
CA ALA A 154 2.15 -17.71 -8.43
C ALA A 154 3.27 -17.39 -7.41
N SER A 155 4.16 -18.33 -7.12
CA SER A 155 5.28 -18.11 -6.18
C SER A 155 6.62 -18.17 -6.92
N ARG A 156 7.30 -17.03 -6.99
CA ARG A 156 8.73 -16.91 -7.34
C ARG A 156 9.59 -17.10 -6.10
N ASP A 157 9.56 -18.29 -5.50
CA ASP A 157 10.56 -18.65 -4.49
C ASP A 157 11.38 -19.82 -5.01
N THR A 158 12.64 -19.53 -5.27
CA THR A 158 13.65 -20.37 -5.94
C THR A 158 14.33 -21.39 -5.02
N ASP A 159 13.87 -21.60 -3.79
CA ASP A 159 14.53 -22.55 -2.91
C ASP A 159 13.54 -23.33 -2.04
N GLY A 160 13.26 -24.57 -2.45
CA GLY A 160 12.35 -25.44 -1.74
C GLY A 160 11.92 -26.63 -2.57
N ARG A 161 12.75 -27.67 -2.56
CA ARG A 161 12.46 -29.01 -3.09
C ARG A 161 10.98 -29.37 -2.95
N PHE A 162 10.41 -29.81 -4.07
CA PHE A 162 9.05 -30.31 -4.26
C PHE A 162 8.52 -31.11 -3.06
N SER A 163 7.96 -30.38 -2.11
CA SER A 163 6.98 -30.87 -1.17
C SER A 163 5.80 -29.94 -1.37
N ILE A 164 4.69 -30.49 -1.84
CA ILE A 164 3.38 -29.90 -1.59
C ILE A 164 3.29 -29.90 -0.06
N LYS A 165 3.71 -28.80 0.58
CA LYS A 165 3.26 -28.53 1.94
C LYS A 165 1.75 -28.56 1.82
N LYS A 166 1.16 -29.56 2.47
CA LYS A 166 -0.27 -29.70 2.72
C LYS A 166 -0.66 -28.60 3.73
N ASP A 167 -0.30 -27.36 3.42
CA ASP A 167 -0.78 -26.20 4.14
C ASP A 167 -2.25 -26.10 3.75
N GLY A 168 -3.13 -26.33 4.72
CA GLY A 168 -4.59 -26.25 4.59
C GLY A 168 -5.08 -24.83 4.30
N LYS A 169 -4.45 -24.13 3.36
CA LYS A 169 -4.95 -22.89 2.78
C LYS A 169 -6.06 -23.28 1.82
N SER A 170 -7.28 -22.83 2.13
CA SER A 170 -8.43 -23.05 1.28
C SER A 170 -8.15 -22.58 -0.16
N LEU A 171 -8.71 -23.28 -1.14
CA LEU A 171 -8.60 -22.99 -2.58
C LEU A 171 -8.88 -21.49 -2.89
N THR A 172 -9.71 -20.85 -2.07
CA THR A 172 -10.04 -19.43 -2.10
C THR A 172 -8.87 -18.49 -1.77
N GLN A 173 -7.99 -18.83 -0.83
CA GLN A 173 -6.83 -17.98 -0.47
C GLN A 173 -5.77 -17.96 -1.57
N VAL A 174 -5.52 -19.11 -2.20
CA VAL A 174 -4.57 -19.21 -3.32
C VAL A 174 -5.08 -18.41 -4.53
N GLN A 175 -6.39 -18.45 -4.78
CA GLN A 175 -7.01 -17.69 -5.85
C GLN A 175 -7.02 -16.18 -5.58
N LEU A 176 -7.23 -15.76 -4.32
CA LEU A 176 -7.10 -14.36 -3.91
C LEU A 176 -5.68 -13.83 -4.09
N GLU A 177 -4.65 -14.62 -3.77
CA GLU A 177 -3.26 -14.23 -4.00
C GLU A 177 -2.91 -14.11 -5.49
N LYS A 178 -3.44 -15.00 -6.35
CA LYS A 178 -3.33 -14.84 -7.81
C LYS A 178 -3.98 -13.55 -8.29
N LEU A 179 -5.18 -13.24 -7.81
CA LEU A 179 -5.87 -12.00 -8.18
C LEU A 179 -5.08 -10.77 -7.73
N ARG A 180 -4.53 -10.81 -6.51
CA ARG A 180 -3.69 -9.74 -5.97
C ARG A 180 -2.43 -9.52 -6.80
N THR A 181 -1.72 -10.58 -7.16
CA THR A 181 -0.42 -10.48 -7.85
C THR A 181 -0.52 -10.22 -9.36
N LEU A 182 -1.61 -10.65 -10.01
CA LEU A 182 -1.78 -10.48 -11.46
C LEU A 182 -2.61 -9.25 -11.83
N PHE A 183 -3.61 -8.90 -11.03
CA PHE A 183 -4.55 -7.83 -11.38
C PHE A 183 -4.40 -6.58 -10.51
N ILE A 184 -4.25 -6.75 -9.19
CA ILE A 184 -4.26 -5.62 -8.25
C ILE A 184 -2.88 -4.97 -8.12
N ARG A 185 -1.83 -5.76 -7.96
CA ARG A 185 -0.45 -5.32 -7.79
C ARG A 185 0.39 -5.76 -8.97
N LYS A 186 0.75 -4.79 -9.82
CA LYS A 186 1.63 -5.03 -10.97
C LYS A 186 2.95 -4.31 -10.78
N GLY A 187 4.02 -4.89 -11.32
CA GLY A 187 5.27 -4.17 -11.50
C GLY A 187 5.10 -3.10 -12.57
N THR A 188 5.72 -1.94 -12.37
CA THR A 188 5.73 -0.83 -13.34
C THR A 188 7.12 -0.70 -13.96
N GLY A 189 7.19 -0.47 -15.27
CA GLY A 189 8.47 -0.34 -15.99
C GLY A 189 9.19 0.99 -15.74
N PHE A 190 8.43 2.08 -15.58
CA PHE A 190 8.96 3.43 -15.40
C PHE A 190 8.92 3.85 -13.93
N SER A 191 9.76 3.21 -13.12
CA SER A 191 9.94 3.54 -11.71
C SER A 191 11.38 3.35 -11.27
N SER A 192 11.78 4.06 -10.23
CA SER A 192 13.08 3.91 -9.58
C SER A 192 12.92 3.91 -8.07
N ARG A 193 13.87 3.30 -7.36
CA ARG A 193 13.96 3.34 -5.90
C ARG A 193 15.36 3.78 -5.51
N SER A 194 15.46 4.78 -4.64
CA SER A 194 16.76 5.27 -4.16
C SER A 194 16.67 5.74 -2.72
N ILE A 195 17.83 5.81 -2.07
CA ILE A 195 18.00 6.34 -0.71
C ILE A 195 17.83 7.85 -0.73
N VAL A 196 17.17 8.37 0.30
CA VAL A 196 16.88 9.79 0.44
C VAL A 196 17.91 10.50 1.30
N THR A 197 18.23 11.72 0.91
CA THR A 197 19.07 12.67 1.66
C THR A 197 18.38 14.03 1.74
N GLY A 198 18.60 14.75 2.84
CA GLY A 198 17.99 16.07 3.07
C GLY A 198 18.80 17.20 2.44
N ASP A 199 18.13 18.09 1.71
CA ASP A 199 18.71 19.33 1.21
C ASP A 199 17.79 20.52 1.54
N PRO A 200 18.08 21.30 2.61
CA PRO A 200 17.23 22.39 3.06
C PRO A 200 17.31 23.66 2.20
N TYR A 201 18.25 23.72 1.24
CA TYR A 201 18.42 24.87 0.34
C TYR A 201 17.54 24.78 -0.91
N LYS A 202 16.89 23.63 -1.12
CA LYS A 202 16.03 23.36 -2.28
C LYS A 202 14.56 23.59 -1.93
N GLY A 203 13.74 23.85 -2.96
CA GLY A 203 12.32 24.09 -2.76
C GLY A 203 11.61 22.87 -2.17
N VAL A 204 10.55 23.07 -1.38
CA VAL A 204 9.78 21.95 -0.80
C VAL A 204 9.13 21.07 -1.88
N GLY A 205 8.75 21.66 -3.01
CA GLY A 205 8.19 20.97 -4.17
C GLY A 205 9.23 20.49 -5.20
N GLU A 206 10.51 20.43 -4.81
CA GLU A 206 11.60 20.01 -5.69
C GLU A 206 12.23 18.70 -5.21
N ILE A 207 12.67 17.87 -6.16
CA ILE A 207 13.39 16.63 -5.91
C ILE A 207 14.66 16.56 -6.74
N GLY A 208 15.77 16.26 -6.08
CA GLY A 208 17.06 16.03 -6.71
C GLY A 208 17.17 14.59 -7.17
N LEU A 209 17.32 14.39 -8.48
CA LEU A 209 17.63 13.09 -9.07
C LEU A 209 19.11 12.99 -9.45
N PRO A 210 19.78 11.86 -9.11
CA PRO A 210 21.06 11.50 -9.65
C PRO A 210 21.08 11.50 -11.18
N PHE A 211 22.14 12.05 -11.77
CA PHE A 211 22.35 12.05 -13.22
C PHE A 211 22.25 10.63 -13.82
N GLU A 212 22.74 9.61 -13.11
CA GLU A 212 22.67 8.20 -13.52
C GLU A 212 21.23 7.69 -13.71
N ILE A 213 20.30 8.15 -12.87
CA ILE A 213 18.88 7.78 -12.94
C ILE A 213 18.23 8.56 -14.07
N ALA A 214 18.47 9.88 -14.13
CA ALA A 214 17.90 10.76 -15.13
C ALA A 214 18.30 10.38 -16.57
N GLN A 215 19.50 9.82 -16.78
CA GLN A 215 19.94 9.36 -18.10
C GLN A 215 19.23 8.07 -18.55
N ARG A 216 18.81 7.21 -17.62
CA ARG A 216 18.17 5.93 -17.94
C ARG A 216 16.67 6.05 -18.17
N ILE A 217 16.06 7.05 -17.55
CA ILE A 217 14.61 7.23 -17.58
C ILE A 217 14.27 8.19 -18.71
N THR A 218 13.29 7.80 -19.51
CA THR A 218 12.85 8.57 -20.67
C THR A 218 11.37 8.89 -20.51
N ILE A 219 11.00 10.10 -20.94
CA ILE A 219 9.61 10.55 -21.03
C ILE A 219 9.31 10.75 -22.50
N GLU A 220 8.27 10.07 -22.98
CA GLU A 220 7.82 10.20 -24.36
C GLU A 220 6.98 11.46 -24.54
N GLU A 221 7.48 12.43 -25.29
CA GLU A 221 6.71 13.63 -25.65
C GLU A 221 6.75 13.89 -27.16
N LYS A 222 5.62 14.38 -27.70
CA LYS A 222 5.51 14.67 -29.13
C LYS A 222 6.30 15.92 -29.47
N VAL A 223 7.15 15.83 -30.49
CA VAL A 223 7.98 16.96 -30.95
C VAL A 223 7.11 18.06 -31.56
N SER A 224 7.39 19.30 -31.18
CA SER A 224 6.80 20.55 -31.61
C SER A 224 7.92 21.59 -31.78
N GLN A 225 7.68 22.62 -32.57
CA GLN A 225 8.67 23.68 -32.85
C GLN A 225 9.15 24.39 -31.58
N HIS A 226 8.26 24.53 -30.58
CA HIS A 226 8.57 25.16 -29.30
C HIS A 226 9.42 24.29 -28.38
N ASN A 227 9.40 22.98 -28.64
CA ASN A 227 9.71 21.96 -27.66
C ASN A 227 10.98 21.16 -28.07
N MET A 228 11.43 21.31 -29.30
CA MET A 228 12.63 20.66 -29.83
C MET A 228 13.91 20.93 -29.02
N THR A 229 14.09 22.14 -28.50
CA THR A 229 15.30 22.52 -27.75
C THR A 229 15.30 22.03 -26.30
N TYR A 230 14.15 21.97 -25.61
CA TYR A 230 14.12 21.44 -24.24
C TYR A 230 14.16 19.91 -24.22
N LEU A 231 13.62 19.22 -25.24
CA LEU A 231 13.69 17.76 -25.37
C LEU A 231 15.12 17.21 -25.50
N GLN A 232 16.09 18.08 -25.79
CA GLN A 232 17.51 17.73 -25.83
C GLN A 232 18.17 17.77 -24.43
N LYS A 233 17.49 18.32 -23.42
CA LYS A 233 17.98 18.42 -22.04
C LYS A 233 17.54 17.21 -21.23
N VAL A 234 18.32 16.90 -20.20
CA VAL A 234 18.08 15.77 -19.28
C VAL A 234 17.08 16.20 -18.22
N MET A 235 15.85 15.69 -18.26
CA MET A 235 14.76 15.65 -17.24
C MET A 235 14.57 16.83 -16.26
N ASP A 236 15.24 17.97 -16.43
CA ASP A 236 15.17 19.12 -15.54
C ASP A 236 13.85 19.84 -15.71
N GLY A 237 13.13 20.02 -14.60
CA GLY A 237 11.80 20.63 -14.55
C GLY A 237 10.65 19.66 -14.83
N ASP A 238 10.93 18.38 -15.07
CA ASP A 238 9.87 17.37 -15.21
C ASP A 238 9.19 17.06 -13.87
N ILE A 239 7.94 16.60 -13.92
CA ILE A 239 7.15 16.27 -12.74
C ILE A 239 7.22 14.76 -12.50
N VAL A 240 7.58 14.37 -11.29
CA VAL A 240 7.62 12.98 -10.84
C VAL A 240 6.73 12.78 -9.63
N LEU A 241 6.26 11.55 -9.48
CA LEU A 241 5.41 11.14 -8.38
C LEU A 241 6.24 10.31 -7.40
N ILE A 242 6.32 10.74 -6.14
CA ILE A 242 7.07 10.02 -5.11
C ILE A 242 6.13 9.33 -4.13
N ASN A 243 6.57 8.20 -3.60
CA ASN A 243 5.89 7.47 -2.55
C ASN A 243 6.91 6.89 -1.57
N ARG A 244 6.64 7.01 -0.26
CA ARG A 244 7.34 6.24 0.77
C ARG A 244 6.43 5.14 1.32
N PRO A 245 6.74 3.85 1.08
CA PRO A 245 6.05 2.76 1.73
C PRO A 245 6.41 2.68 3.23
N PRO A 246 5.46 2.36 4.13
CA PRO A 246 4.06 2.06 3.87
C PRO A 246 3.20 3.32 3.66
N THR A 247 2.44 3.34 2.55
CA THR A 247 1.50 4.43 2.24
C THR A 247 0.26 4.30 3.13
N THR A 248 0.20 5.08 4.21
CA THR A 248 -0.93 5.04 5.17
C THR A 248 -2.01 6.07 4.86
N HIS A 249 -1.65 7.15 4.18
CA HIS A 249 -2.55 8.25 3.88
C HIS A 249 -2.21 8.87 2.51
N LYS A 250 -3.13 9.66 1.96
CA LYS A 250 -2.99 10.22 0.60
C LYS A 250 -1.74 11.10 0.42
N HIS A 251 -1.30 11.76 1.51
CA HIS A 251 -0.15 12.68 1.48
C HIS A 251 1.21 11.98 1.43
N SER A 252 1.24 10.64 1.62
CA SER A 252 2.45 9.84 1.38
C SER A 252 2.78 9.73 -0.11
N LEU A 253 1.89 10.21 -0.99
CA LEU A 253 2.06 10.28 -2.44
C LEU A 253 2.07 11.75 -2.88
N GLN A 254 3.22 12.25 -3.30
CA GLN A 254 3.42 13.68 -3.65
C GLN A 254 4.01 13.84 -5.05
N ALA A 255 3.63 14.90 -5.75
CA ALA A 255 4.25 15.33 -6.99
C ALA A 255 5.31 16.39 -6.72
N LEU A 256 6.51 16.19 -7.28
CA LEU A 256 7.62 17.13 -7.16
C LEU A 256 8.25 17.38 -8.52
N SER A 257 8.81 18.58 -8.66
CA SER A 257 9.58 19.00 -9.82
C SER A 257 11.03 18.53 -9.72
N VAL A 258 11.55 17.95 -10.79
CA VAL A 258 12.89 17.36 -10.83
C VAL A 258 13.94 18.44 -11.08
N TYR A 259 15.05 18.33 -10.36
CA TYR A 259 16.33 18.88 -10.79
C TYR A 259 17.39 17.77 -10.76
N VAL A 260 18.29 17.78 -11.74
CA VAL A 260 19.34 16.79 -11.86
C VAL A 260 20.58 17.27 -11.09
N HIS A 261 21.27 16.34 -10.41
CA HIS A 261 22.54 16.62 -9.73
C HIS A 261 23.54 15.46 -9.86
N ASP A 262 24.81 15.76 -9.59
CA ASP A 262 25.95 14.82 -9.75
C ASP A 262 26.10 13.80 -8.60
N GLY A 263 25.14 13.76 -7.67
CA GLY A 263 25.19 12.83 -6.53
C GLY A 263 24.58 11.48 -6.87
N HIS A 264 24.67 10.52 -5.94
CA HIS A 264 24.12 9.17 -6.11
C HIS A 264 22.82 8.91 -5.32
N THR A 265 22.47 9.80 -4.40
CA THR A 265 21.25 9.73 -3.59
C THR A 265 20.20 10.70 -4.10
N VAL A 266 18.93 10.42 -3.80
CA VAL A 266 17.86 11.37 -4.09
C VAL A 266 17.81 12.43 -3.00
N LYS A 267 17.65 13.69 -3.39
CA LYS A 267 17.61 14.82 -2.45
C LYS A 267 16.20 15.39 -2.33
N ILE A 268 15.70 15.54 -1.12
CA ILE A 268 14.42 16.21 -0.86
C ILE A 268 14.57 17.24 0.25
N ASN A 269 13.67 18.22 0.28
CA ASN A 269 13.62 19.17 1.37
C ASN A 269 13.17 18.48 2.69
N PRO A 270 13.83 18.71 3.84
CA PRO A 270 13.41 18.15 5.13
C PRO A 270 11.96 18.44 5.55
N LEU A 271 11.33 19.51 5.04
CA LEU A 271 9.93 19.84 5.32
C LEU A 271 8.94 18.85 4.70
N ILE A 272 9.28 18.24 3.55
CA ILE A 272 8.40 17.27 2.88
C ILE A 272 8.44 15.89 3.58
N CYS A 273 9.37 15.68 4.52
CA CYS A 273 9.46 14.43 5.26
C CYS A 273 8.23 14.15 6.14
N ALA A 274 7.59 15.19 6.70
CA ALA A 274 6.41 15.04 7.54
C ALA A 274 5.23 14.33 6.84
N PRO A 275 4.73 14.78 5.66
CA PRO A 275 3.68 14.07 4.93
C PRO A 275 4.11 12.71 4.36
N LEU A 276 5.39 12.51 4.08
CA LEU A 276 5.91 11.20 3.65
C LEU A 276 6.13 10.23 4.83
N GLY A 277 6.09 10.74 6.06
CA GLY A 277 6.57 10.06 7.26
C GLY A 277 8.04 9.66 7.20
N ALA A 278 8.82 10.27 6.30
CA ALA A 278 10.20 9.90 6.01
C ALA A 278 11.17 10.45 7.06
N ASP A 279 12.30 9.78 7.21
CA ASP A 279 13.49 10.27 7.89
C ASP A 279 14.74 10.07 7.00
N PHE A 280 15.92 10.31 7.56
CA PHE A 280 17.19 10.22 6.84
C PHE A 280 18.11 9.15 7.44
N ASP A 281 17.55 8.05 7.97
CA ASP A 281 18.31 6.96 8.61
C ASP A 281 18.77 5.85 7.63
N GLY A 282 18.48 6.00 6.33
CA GLY A 282 18.63 4.97 5.31
C GLY A 282 17.34 4.68 4.53
N ASP A 283 16.28 5.42 4.85
CA ASP A 283 15.02 5.45 4.12
C ASP A 283 15.16 5.53 2.59
N ALA A 284 14.32 4.76 1.90
CA ALA A 284 14.28 4.71 0.44
C ALA A 284 12.88 5.00 -0.09
N ILE A 285 12.78 5.95 -1.01
CA ILE A 285 11.52 6.32 -1.67
C ILE A 285 11.40 5.66 -3.04
N HIS A 286 10.14 5.47 -3.47
CA HIS A 286 9.79 5.01 -4.80
C HIS A 286 9.40 6.23 -5.63
N ILE A 287 9.97 6.34 -6.82
CA ILE A 287 9.72 7.42 -7.76
C ILE A 287 9.08 6.82 -9.00
N PHE A 288 7.97 7.39 -9.42
CA PHE A 288 7.21 7.02 -10.61
C PHE A 288 7.24 8.18 -11.60
N TYR A 289 7.39 7.84 -12.88
CA TYR A 289 7.58 8.80 -13.95
C TYR A 289 6.37 8.76 -14.89
N PRO A 290 5.40 9.69 -14.75
CA PRO A 290 4.19 9.69 -15.54
C PRO A 290 4.51 9.93 -17.03
N GLN A 291 4.18 8.95 -17.87
CA GLN A 291 4.51 8.99 -19.30
C GLN A 291 3.48 9.79 -20.12
N SER A 292 2.19 9.62 -19.83
CA SER A 292 1.15 10.32 -20.58
C SER A 292 1.01 11.77 -20.13
N VAL A 293 0.76 12.67 -21.07
CA VAL A 293 0.50 14.10 -20.78
C VAL A 293 -0.70 14.26 -19.84
N SER A 294 -1.73 13.42 -20.00
CA SER A 294 -2.90 13.42 -19.10
C SER A 294 -2.52 13.07 -17.67
N ALA A 295 -1.65 12.06 -17.47
CA ALA A 295 -1.20 11.68 -16.14
C ALA A 295 -0.30 12.75 -15.53
N ARG A 296 0.58 13.38 -16.32
CA ARG A 296 1.40 14.52 -15.87
C ARG A 296 0.54 15.70 -15.42
N ALA A 297 -0.50 16.03 -16.17
CA ALA A 297 -1.45 17.09 -15.80
C ALA A 297 -2.22 16.74 -14.52
N GLU A 298 -2.72 15.51 -14.40
CA GLU A 298 -3.43 15.05 -13.19
C GLU A 298 -2.52 15.09 -11.95
N VAL A 299 -1.28 14.61 -12.08
CA VAL A 299 -0.29 14.62 -11.01
C VAL A 299 0.07 16.05 -10.62
N SER A 300 0.26 16.95 -11.59
CA SER A 300 0.57 18.37 -11.35
C SER A 300 -0.57 19.12 -10.66
N GLU A 301 -1.82 18.86 -11.03
CA GLU A 301 -2.96 19.63 -10.52
C GLU A 301 -3.57 19.04 -9.24
N LEU A 302 -3.39 17.74 -8.94
CA LEU A 302 -4.02 17.09 -7.79
C LEU A 302 -3.03 16.66 -6.70
N LEU A 303 -1.79 16.34 -7.09
CA LEU A 303 -0.82 15.71 -6.20
C LEU A 303 0.38 16.61 -5.90
N SER A 304 0.42 17.83 -6.43
CA SER A 304 1.45 18.81 -6.07
C SER A 304 1.40 19.17 -4.60
N VAL A 305 2.57 19.50 -4.04
CA VAL A 305 2.73 19.84 -2.62
C VAL A 305 1.81 20.99 -2.20
N GLU A 306 1.60 21.97 -3.07
CA GLU A 306 0.73 23.12 -2.83
C GLU A 306 -0.75 22.74 -2.64
N GLU A 307 -1.23 21.74 -3.39
CA GLU A 307 -2.60 21.24 -3.31
C GLU A 307 -2.81 20.27 -2.14
N GLN A 308 -1.72 19.74 -1.58
CA GLN A 308 -1.73 18.79 -0.47
C GLN A 308 -1.24 19.38 0.86
N LEU A 309 -1.20 20.70 0.98
CA LEU A 309 -0.78 21.37 2.22
C LEU A 309 -1.69 21.04 3.41
N LEU A 310 -3.00 20.81 3.21
CA LEU A 310 -3.93 20.50 4.28
C LEU A 310 -4.09 18.99 4.50
N SER A 311 -3.96 18.57 5.75
CA SER A 311 -4.22 17.20 6.19
C SER A 311 -5.68 16.82 5.96
N SER A 312 -5.93 15.66 5.34
CA SER A 312 -7.30 15.16 5.14
C SER A 312 -7.97 14.67 6.42
N HIS A 313 -7.19 14.38 7.45
CA HIS A 313 -7.70 13.84 8.71
C HIS A 313 -8.08 14.96 9.68
N ASN A 314 -7.17 15.93 9.85
CA ASN A 314 -7.27 16.89 10.94
C ASN A 314 -7.56 18.31 10.44
N GLY A 315 -7.44 18.58 9.14
CA GLY A 315 -7.56 19.93 8.58
C GLY A 315 -6.38 20.86 8.91
N ASN A 316 -5.38 20.38 9.66
CA ASN A 316 -4.15 21.11 9.94
C ASN A 316 -3.22 21.09 8.72
N LEU A 317 -2.29 22.04 8.65
CA LEU A 317 -1.23 22.01 7.65
C LEU A 317 -0.33 20.77 7.84
N ASN A 318 0.20 20.21 6.75
CA ASN A 318 1.10 19.06 6.77
C ASN A 318 2.57 19.50 6.92
N LEU A 319 2.92 20.69 6.41
CA LEU A 319 4.28 21.23 6.47
C LEU A 319 4.49 22.04 7.75
N HIS A 320 5.55 21.72 8.47
CA HIS A 320 5.96 22.43 9.67
C HIS A 320 7.47 22.51 9.73
N LEU A 321 8.01 23.59 10.28
CA LEU A 321 9.44 23.65 10.58
C LEU A 321 9.79 22.58 11.62
N THR A 322 10.88 21.86 11.37
CA THR A 322 11.37 20.77 12.22
C THR A 322 12.75 21.09 12.78
N THR A 323 13.08 20.43 13.90
CA THR A 323 14.41 20.36 14.55
C THR A 323 15.25 21.64 14.42
N ASP A 324 16.17 21.66 13.46
CA ASP A 324 17.21 22.67 13.29
C ASP A 324 16.63 24.02 12.85
N SER A 325 15.55 24.00 12.07
CA SER A 325 14.88 25.22 11.62
C SER A 325 14.21 25.92 12.80
N VAL A 326 13.58 25.15 13.69
CA VAL A 326 12.96 25.68 14.92
C VAL A 326 14.03 26.16 15.89
N LEU A 327 15.14 25.42 16.01
CA LEU A 327 16.26 25.82 16.86
C LEU A 327 16.90 27.13 16.37
N SER A 328 17.16 27.25 15.06
CA SER A 328 17.69 28.48 14.47
C SER A 328 16.77 29.67 14.74
N LEU A 329 15.46 29.49 14.55
CA LEU A 329 14.47 30.53 14.83
C LEU A 329 14.51 31.01 16.28
N ARG A 330 14.78 30.11 17.23
CA ARG A 330 14.95 30.46 18.65
C ARG A 330 16.27 31.18 18.93
N LEU A 331 17.31 30.89 18.16
CA LEU A 331 18.62 31.54 18.30
C LEU A 331 18.65 32.94 17.67
N ILE A 332 17.71 33.27 16.77
CA ILE A 332 17.61 34.61 16.20
C ILE A 332 17.45 35.64 17.34
N PRO A 333 18.39 36.59 17.50
CA PRO A 333 18.32 37.56 18.57
C PRO A 333 17.15 38.53 18.36
N ALA A 334 16.24 38.58 19.34
CA ALA A 334 15.10 39.50 19.34
C ALA A 334 15.52 40.97 19.55
N LEU A 335 16.69 41.21 20.14
CA LEU A 335 17.25 42.54 20.41
C LEU A 335 18.65 42.65 19.79
N PRO A 336 19.04 43.84 19.27
CA PRO A 336 20.40 44.05 18.80
C PRO A 336 21.38 43.83 19.97
N ARG A 337 22.48 43.10 19.73
CA ARG A 337 23.65 43.09 20.62
C ARG A 337 24.29 44.48 20.51
N ALA A 338 23.69 45.46 21.18
CA ALA A 338 24.08 46.86 21.12
C ALA A 338 25.40 47.07 21.88
N GLN A 339 26.52 46.96 21.18
CA GLN A 339 27.82 47.41 21.70
C GLN A 339 28.66 48.24 20.71
N HIS A 340 28.24 48.44 19.45
CA HIS A 340 29.03 49.23 18.48
C HIS A 340 28.21 50.18 17.58
N SER A 341 28.86 51.28 17.20
CA SER A 341 28.37 52.42 16.39
C SER A 341 28.23 52.10 14.90
N GLU A 342 27.71 50.93 14.55
CA GLU A 342 27.53 50.49 13.16
C GLU A 342 26.06 50.16 12.86
N SER A 343 25.69 50.26 11.58
CA SER A 343 24.33 49.93 11.11
C SER A 343 24.09 48.42 11.22
N GLN A 344 23.32 47.99 12.20
CA GLN A 344 22.97 46.58 12.42
C GLN A 344 21.53 46.28 12.01
N TRP A 345 21.32 45.12 11.40
CA TRP A 345 19.99 44.56 11.14
C TRP A 345 19.52 43.74 12.33
N THR A 346 18.22 43.79 12.63
CA THR A 346 17.64 42.90 13.65
C THR A 346 17.19 41.58 13.03
N GLY A 347 17.23 40.50 13.80
CA GLY A 347 16.71 39.20 13.39
C GLY A 347 15.25 39.24 12.96
N LEU A 348 14.46 40.08 13.64
CA LEU A 348 13.08 40.41 13.26
C LEU A 348 12.98 41.01 11.85
N GLN A 349 13.83 41.98 11.51
CA GLN A 349 13.84 42.60 10.18
C GLN A 349 14.22 41.59 9.09
N LEU A 350 15.12 40.65 9.39
CA LEU A 350 15.44 39.56 8.46
C LEU A 350 14.23 38.64 8.24
N LEU A 351 13.53 38.24 9.31
CA LEU A 351 12.31 37.43 9.20
C LEU A 351 11.20 38.12 8.39
N GLN A 352 11.09 39.45 8.47
CA GLN A 352 10.13 40.22 7.65
C GLN A 352 10.40 40.09 6.14
N THR A 353 11.63 39.81 5.72
CA THR A 353 11.95 39.62 4.30
C THR A 353 11.34 38.34 3.72
N ALA A 354 11.13 37.30 4.55
CA ALA A 354 10.50 36.06 4.11
C ALA A 354 8.97 36.19 3.96
N LEU A 355 8.34 37.12 4.69
CA LEU A 355 6.88 37.29 4.67
C LEU A 355 6.37 37.82 3.31
N PRO A 356 5.17 37.39 2.87
CA PRO A 356 4.55 37.88 1.64
C PRO A 356 4.29 39.39 1.65
N SER A 357 4.27 39.99 0.46
CA SER A 357 3.96 41.42 0.33
C SER A 357 2.50 41.73 0.72
N LYS A 358 2.30 42.87 1.41
CA LYS A 358 0.97 43.33 1.89
C LYS A 358 0.24 42.23 2.67
N PHE A 359 0.94 41.60 3.61
CA PHE A 359 0.37 40.57 4.48
C PHE A 359 0.11 41.15 5.86
N ASP A 360 -1.13 40.95 6.32
CA ASP A 360 -1.59 41.35 7.63
C ASP A 360 -2.01 40.08 8.38
N CYS A 361 -1.58 39.93 9.62
CA CYS A 361 -1.93 38.82 10.51
C CYS A 361 -1.95 39.33 11.95
N PHE A 362 -3.06 39.10 12.64
CA PHE A 362 -3.25 39.55 14.00
C PHE A 362 -3.65 38.34 14.83
N GLY A 363 -2.84 38.02 15.83
CA GLY A 363 -3.14 37.04 16.86
C GLY A 363 -2.81 37.62 18.22
N ASP A 364 -3.23 36.92 19.27
CA ASP A 364 -3.08 37.41 20.65
C ASP A 364 -1.62 37.65 21.07
N ARG A 365 -0.66 37.03 20.35
CA ARG A 365 0.78 37.05 20.65
C ARG A 365 1.65 37.50 19.48
N HIS A 366 1.03 37.90 18.36
CA HIS A 366 1.75 38.39 17.20
C HIS A 366 0.92 39.40 16.40
N ASN A 367 1.53 40.52 16.05
CA ASN A 367 0.94 41.57 15.23
C ASN A 367 1.82 41.79 14.01
N ILE A 368 1.32 41.41 12.84
CA ILE A 368 1.94 41.60 11.53
C ILE A 368 1.07 42.57 10.73
N TRP A 369 1.62 43.70 10.36
CA TRP A 369 0.96 44.71 9.54
C TRP A 369 1.80 45.06 8.33
N GLN A 370 1.24 44.95 7.13
CA GLN A 370 1.90 45.29 5.87
C GLN A 370 3.31 44.69 5.75
N ARG A 371 3.47 43.40 6.10
CA ARG A 371 4.74 42.64 6.15
C ARG A 371 5.67 42.99 7.34
N GLN A 372 5.35 44.00 8.14
CA GLN A 372 6.14 44.36 9.32
C GLN A 372 5.67 43.57 10.54
N LEU A 373 6.60 42.87 11.18
CA LEU A 373 6.43 42.27 12.51
C LEU A 373 6.53 43.40 13.53
N LEU A 374 5.39 43.83 14.08
CA LEU A 374 5.29 44.92 15.05
C LEU A 374 5.51 44.42 16.48
N GLU A 375 4.85 43.33 16.83
CA GLU A 375 4.89 42.73 18.15
C GLU A 375 4.87 41.22 18.01
N VAL A 376 5.82 40.53 18.63
CA VAL A 376 5.91 39.07 18.62
C VAL A 376 6.42 38.62 19.98
N ASP A 377 5.67 37.74 20.63
CA ASP A 377 6.11 37.12 21.87
C ASP A 377 7.16 36.04 21.58
N TYR A 378 8.42 36.34 21.91
CA TYR A 378 9.58 35.47 21.67
C TYR A 378 9.78 34.36 22.71
N SER A 379 8.71 33.97 23.40
CA SER A 379 8.74 32.89 24.38
C SER A 379 9.12 31.55 23.72
N ARG A 380 10.08 30.82 24.31
CA ARG A 380 10.71 29.61 23.74
C ARG A 380 9.73 28.52 23.32
N ASP A 381 8.62 28.40 24.03
CA ASP A 381 7.62 27.36 23.85
C ASP A 381 6.56 27.71 22.79
N LEU A 382 6.45 29.00 22.42
CA LEU A 382 5.32 29.51 21.63
C LEU A 382 5.68 29.83 20.17
N MET A 383 6.97 29.98 19.84
CA MET A 383 7.42 30.38 18.49
C MET A 383 6.93 29.46 17.37
N GLN A 384 6.88 28.14 17.60
CA GLN A 384 6.38 27.20 16.60
C GLN A 384 4.87 27.34 16.37
N SER A 385 4.10 27.58 17.44
CA SER A 385 2.66 27.88 17.34
C SER A 385 2.43 29.16 16.55
N ILE A 386 3.21 30.21 16.82
CA ILE A 386 3.10 31.50 16.13
C ILE A 386 3.35 31.33 14.63
N ILE A 387 4.40 30.58 14.24
CA ILE A 387 4.63 30.32 12.81
C ILE A 387 3.47 29.53 12.21
N ASN A 388 2.97 28.51 12.89
CA ASN A 388 1.85 27.72 12.36
C ASN A 388 0.61 28.60 12.14
N ASP A 389 0.32 29.52 13.05
CA ASP A 389 -0.78 30.48 12.91
C ASP A 389 -0.54 31.44 11.74
N VAL A 390 0.69 31.94 11.58
CA VAL A 390 1.09 32.80 10.46
C VAL A 390 0.97 32.06 9.13
N VAL A 391 1.48 30.84 9.03
CA VAL A 391 1.41 30.00 7.82
C VAL A 391 -0.05 29.69 7.48
N THR A 392 -0.85 29.33 8.47
CA THR A 392 -2.30 29.12 8.31
C THR A 392 -2.99 30.39 7.79
N SER A 393 -2.61 31.55 8.31
CA SER A 393 -3.13 32.84 7.85
C SER A 393 -2.67 33.18 6.43
N ILE A 394 -1.43 32.86 6.05
CA ILE A 394 -0.94 33.01 4.66
C ILE A 394 -1.75 32.11 3.72
N PHE A 395 -1.97 30.85 4.10
CA PHE A 395 -2.74 29.88 3.33
C PHE A 395 -4.14 30.40 3.01
N PHE A 396 -4.89 30.86 4.02
CA PHE A 396 -6.28 31.31 3.82
C PHE A 396 -6.42 32.71 3.21
N ARG A 397 -5.49 33.64 3.48
CA ARG A 397 -5.60 35.04 3.00
C ARG A 397 -4.96 35.29 1.64
N LYS A 398 -3.95 34.51 1.26
CA LYS A 398 -3.17 34.71 0.02
C LYS A 398 -3.35 33.53 -0.94
N SER A 399 -2.48 32.54 -0.85
CA SER A 399 -2.53 31.34 -1.68
C SER A 399 -1.62 30.24 -1.10
N PRO A 400 -1.87 28.96 -1.44
CA PRO A 400 -0.95 27.86 -1.13
C PRO A 400 0.46 28.07 -1.68
N PHE A 401 0.59 28.66 -2.87
CA PHE A 401 1.88 28.96 -3.48
C PHE A 401 2.72 29.96 -2.67
N GLU A 402 2.09 30.97 -2.06
CA GLU A 402 2.78 31.90 -1.18
C GLU A 402 3.27 31.23 0.12
N VAL A 403 2.61 30.17 0.59
CA VAL A 403 3.10 29.35 1.71
C VAL A 403 4.39 28.62 1.34
N LEU A 404 4.44 28.00 0.16
CA LEU A 404 5.66 27.34 -0.31
C LEU A 404 6.79 28.35 -0.53
N ARG A 405 6.50 29.51 -1.12
CA ARG A 405 7.47 30.61 -1.26
C ARG A 405 8.01 31.07 0.09
N PHE A 406 7.14 31.19 1.10
CA PHE A 406 7.52 31.54 2.45
C PHE A 406 8.51 30.51 3.03
N PHE A 407 8.19 29.21 2.95
CA PHE A 407 9.11 28.16 3.42
C PHE A 407 10.42 28.11 2.64
N ASN A 408 10.37 28.21 1.31
CA ASN A 408 11.55 28.22 0.44
C ASN A 408 12.48 29.41 0.71
N SER A 409 11.97 30.53 1.24
CA SER A 409 12.77 31.69 1.62
C SER A 409 13.26 31.61 3.07
N LEU A 410 12.38 31.14 3.96
CA LEU A 410 12.64 31.08 5.40
C LEU A 410 13.65 30.01 5.78
N GLN A 411 13.49 28.78 5.28
CA GLN A 411 14.32 27.66 5.71
C GLN A 411 15.81 27.85 5.36
N PRO A 412 16.21 28.25 4.14
CA PRO A 412 17.62 28.50 3.85
C PRO A 412 18.21 29.61 4.73
N MET A 413 17.45 30.69 4.96
CA MET A 413 17.88 31.78 5.85
C MET A 413 18.11 31.29 7.28
N LEU A 414 17.24 30.42 7.80
CA LEU A 414 17.39 29.81 9.12
C LEU A 414 18.61 28.88 9.16
N MET A 415 18.85 28.08 8.12
CA MET A 415 20.03 27.21 8.08
C MET A 415 21.34 28.00 8.04
N GLU A 416 21.40 29.09 7.27
CA GLU A 416 22.56 29.99 7.25
C GLU A 416 22.80 30.63 8.62
N ASN A 417 21.74 31.11 9.29
CA ASN A 417 21.86 31.66 10.64
C ASN A 417 22.40 30.62 11.64
N LEU A 418 21.94 29.37 11.55
CA LEU A 418 22.43 28.29 12.40
C LEU A 418 23.88 27.93 12.10
N TYR A 419 24.27 27.96 10.81
CA TYR A 419 25.65 27.76 10.39
C TYR A 419 26.58 28.85 10.94
N THR A 420 26.11 30.10 11.02
CA THR A 420 26.89 31.22 11.56
C THR A 420 27.00 31.25 13.07
N GLU A 421 25.89 31.05 13.80
CA GLU A 421 25.92 31.08 15.28
C GLU A 421 26.55 29.79 15.85
N GLY A 422 26.36 28.67 15.15
CA GLY A 422 26.75 27.35 15.63
C GLY A 422 25.87 26.89 16.79
N CYS A 423 25.54 25.60 16.82
CA CYS A 423 24.91 24.99 17.98
C CYS A 423 25.44 23.59 18.17
N SER A 424 25.90 23.30 19.38
CA SER A 424 26.38 21.99 19.79
C SER A 424 25.93 21.72 21.21
N VAL A 425 25.67 20.45 21.53
CA VAL A 425 25.44 20.01 22.90
C VAL A 425 26.62 19.17 23.33
N GLY A 426 27.22 19.53 24.47
CA GLY A 426 28.34 18.82 25.08
C GLY A 426 27.93 18.03 26.31
N LEU A 427 28.86 17.24 26.86
CA LEU A 427 28.64 16.55 28.14
C LEU A 427 28.46 17.54 29.30
N GLU A 428 29.08 18.72 29.20
CA GLU A 428 29.00 19.78 30.21
C GLU A 428 27.57 20.33 30.37
N ASP A 429 26.77 20.32 29.31
CA ASP A 429 25.36 20.76 29.36
C ASP A 429 24.49 19.80 30.19
N PHE A 430 24.94 18.56 30.40
CA PHE A 430 24.30 17.57 31.25
C PHE A 430 24.88 17.54 32.67
N CYS A 431 25.94 18.29 32.96
CA CYS A 431 26.53 18.36 34.28
C CYS A 431 25.66 19.19 35.21
N VAL A 432 25.00 18.52 36.15
CA VAL A 432 24.23 19.16 37.21
C VAL A 432 25.15 19.45 38.40
N LEU A 433 25.03 20.64 39.01
CA LEU A 433 25.76 21.01 40.23
C LEU A 433 25.48 20.01 41.36
N ASN A 434 26.52 19.57 42.07
CA ASN A 434 26.42 18.58 43.16
C ASN A 434 25.44 19.00 44.27
N ASP A 435 25.28 20.29 44.52
CA ASP A 435 24.32 20.80 45.52
C ASP A 435 22.86 20.51 45.13
N ILE A 436 22.55 20.58 43.83
CA ILE A 436 21.23 20.23 43.30
C ILE A 436 21.02 18.71 43.41
N VAL A 437 22.05 17.92 43.13
CA VAL A 437 22.01 16.46 43.27
C VAL A 437 21.77 16.06 44.73
N HIS A 438 22.45 16.71 45.69
CA HIS A 438 22.23 16.48 47.12
C HIS A 438 20.83 16.89 47.58
N ASN A 439 20.30 18.02 47.08
CA ASN A 439 18.93 18.43 47.36
C ASN A 439 17.90 17.45 46.81
N ILE A 440 18.11 16.93 45.59
CA ILE A 440 17.27 15.89 45.00
C ILE A 440 17.35 14.60 45.83
N GLN A 441 18.55 14.17 46.23
CA GLN A 441 18.72 12.98 47.08
C GLN A 441 18.05 13.13 48.46
N SER A 442 18.12 14.31 49.07
CA SER A 442 17.44 14.62 50.32
C SER A 442 15.91 14.58 50.16
N LEU A 443 15.38 15.13 49.07
CA LEU A 443 13.96 15.05 48.72
C LEU A 443 13.50 13.60 48.52
N TYR A 444 14.27 12.77 47.80
CA TYR A 444 13.97 11.35 47.62
C TYR A 444 13.96 10.60 48.97
N SER A 445 14.90 10.88 49.86
CA SER A 445 14.92 10.29 51.20
C SER A 445 13.70 10.72 52.03
N GLY A 446 13.24 11.97 51.88
CA GLY A 446 12.02 12.47 52.52
C GLY A 446 10.75 11.82 51.98
N VAL A 447 10.66 11.58 50.67
CA VAL A 447 9.52 10.91 50.02
C VAL A 447 9.45 9.43 50.38
N ILE A 448 10.58 8.73 50.47
CA ILE A 448 10.63 7.34 50.95
C ILE A 448 10.16 7.25 52.41
N PHE A 449 10.55 8.22 53.25
CA PHE A 449 10.10 8.30 54.64
C PHE A 449 8.59 8.57 54.75
N PHE A 450 8.04 9.40 53.86
CA PHE A 450 6.60 9.66 53.79
C PHE A 450 5.79 8.47 53.28
N ALA A 451 6.30 7.74 52.28
CA ALA A 451 5.67 6.53 51.75
C ALA A 451 5.64 5.39 52.78
N LEU A 452 6.76 5.19 53.51
CA LEU A 452 6.83 4.22 54.60
C LEU A 452 5.96 4.60 55.81
N SER A 453 5.74 5.90 56.04
CA SER A 453 4.84 6.36 57.11
C SER A 453 3.36 6.15 56.76
N TYR A 454 3.00 6.27 55.47
CA TYR A 454 1.63 6.02 54.98
C TYR A 454 1.24 4.52 55.01
N GLU A 455 2.19 3.61 54.79
CA GLU A 455 1.96 2.16 54.92
C GLU A 455 1.80 1.69 56.37
N ILE A 456 2.23 2.48 57.36
CA ILE A 456 2.09 2.17 58.79
C ILE A 456 0.73 2.63 59.34
N ASP A 457 0.09 3.63 58.75
CA ASP A 457 -1.24 4.12 59.16
C ASP A 457 -2.41 3.32 58.53
N GLU A 458 -2.16 2.42 57.57
CA GLU A 458 -3.16 1.51 56.96
C GLU A 458 -3.16 0.07 57.53
N GLN A 459 -2.32 -0.24 58.54
CA GLN A 459 -2.39 -1.48 59.34
C GLN A 459 -2.88 -1.21 60.75
#